data_AF-A0A2V5VKW9-F1
#
_entry.id   AF-A0A2V5VKW9-F1
#
_cell.length_a   1.000
_cell.length_b   1.000
_cell.length_c   1.000
_cell.angle_alpha   90.00
_cell.angle_beta   90.00
_cell.angle_gamma   90.00
#
_symmetry.space_group_name_H-M   'P 1'
#
loop_
_entity.id
_entity.type
_entity.pdbx_description
1 polymer ?
#
loop_
_entity_poly.entity_id
_entity_poly.type
_entity_poly.pdbx_seq_one_letter_code
_entity_poly.pdbx_strand_id
1 'polypeptide(L)'
;MKIGVDDWHFKYSENDTLLLDVFLDNGQHAMLEVNPMRNPQVPNGEIPEMIVFCELPGEKLAEGTCPSRWISRPPSREFSWSNVHLPLALMQQIKDRMGLLLPH
;
A
#
# COMPACT_ATOMS: atom_id res chain seq x y z
N MET A 1 6.82 -3.17 16.40
CA MET A 1 5.77 -2.15 16.60
C MET A 1 5.05 -2.01 15.27
N LYS A 2 3.71 -2.06 15.25
CA LYS A 2 2.95 -1.78 14.02
C LYS A 2 2.86 -0.27 13.84
N ILE A 3 2.97 0.21 12.60
CA ILE A 3 2.91 1.63 12.26
C ILE A 3 1.56 1.86 11.57
N GLY A 4 0.70 2.69 12.14
CA GLY A 4 -0.58 3.05 11.54
C GLY A 4 -0.43 4.08 10.42
N VAL A 5 -1.39 4.11 9.50
CA VAL A 5 -1.63 5.28 8.64
C VAL A 5 -2.67 6.17 9.33
N ASP A 6 -2.29 7.41 9.60
CA ASP A 6 -3.15 8.42 10.25
C ASP A 6 -3.91 9.28 9.23
N ASP A 7 -3.28 9.61 8.11
CA ASP A 7 -3.87 10.42 7.04
C ASP A 7 -3.37 9.98 5.66
N TRP A 8 -4.13 10.27 4.60
CA TRP A 8 -3.79 9.86 3.23
C TRP A 8 -4.41 10.74 2.15
N HIS A 9 -3.68 10.89 1.05
CA HIS A 9 -4.13 11.64 -0.14
C HIS A 9 -3.92 10.81 -1.40
N PHE A 10 -4.99 10.60 -2.16
CA PHE A 10 -4.91 9.96 -3.47
C PHE A 10 -4.28 10.89 -4.50
N LYS A 11 -3.30 10.38 -5.24
CA LYS A 11 -2.70 11.04 -6.40
C LYS A 11 -3.39 10.58 -7.67
N TYR A 12 -3.33 11.45 -8.67
CA TYR A 12 -3.63 11.06 -10.03
C TYR A 12 -2.57 10.06 -10.52
N SER A 13 -3.02 9.00 -11.17
CA SER A 13 -2.21 7.98 -11.82
C SER A 13 -2.86 7.69 -13.16
N GLU A 14 -2.06 7.63 -14.23
CA GLU A 14 -2.54 7.35 -15.58
C GLU A 14 -2.82 5.86 -15.82
N ASN A 15 -2.34 5.00 -14.92
CA ASN A 15 -2.52 3.55 -14.98
C ASN A 15 -3.63 3.10 -14.04
N ASP A 16 -4.07 1.84 -14.16
CA ASP A 16 -5.03 1.21 -13.24
C ASP A 16 -4.50 1.06 -11.78
N THR A 17 -3.28 1.50 -11.52
CA THR A 17 -2.64 1.58 -10.19
C THR A 17 -3.10 2.83 -9.43
N LEU A 18 -3.50 2.67 -8.17
CA LEU A 18 -3.74 3.80 -7.28
C LEU A 18 -2.44 4.19 -6.56
N LEU A 19 -2.14 5.49 -6.56
CA LEU A 19 -1.02 6.06 -5.84
C LEU A 19 -1.55 6.96 -4.72
N LEU A 20 -0.97 6.85 -3.53
CA LEU A 20 -1.32 7.67 -2.38
C LEU A 20 -0.08 8.19 -1.66
N ASP A 21 -0.16 9.43 -1.18
CA ASP A 21 0.64 9.85 -0.04
C ASP A 21 -0.02 9.33 1.23
N VAL A 22 0.74 8.71 2.12
CA VAL A 22 0.27 8.27 3.44
C VAL A 22 1.15 8.86 4.53
N PHE A 23 0.51 9.39 5.57
CA PHE A 23 1.16 9.92 6.76
C PHE A 23 1.03 8.89 7.87
N LEU A 24 2.17 8.48 8.40
CA LEU A 24 2.29 7.41 9.37
C LEU A 24 2.24 7.97 10.80
N ASP A 25 1.75 7.17 11.74
CA ASP A 25 1.60 7.56 13.16
C ASP A 25 2.91 7.89 13.88
N ASN A 26 4.03 7.51 13.28
CA ASN A 26 5.38 7.85 13.73
C ASN A 26 5.89 9.19 13.15
N GLY A 27 5.01 9.96 12.48
CA GLY A 27 5.31 11.25 11.87
C GLY A 27 6.02 11.17 10.52
N GLN A 28 6.16 9.97 9.94
CA GLN A 28 6.78 9.80 8.63
C GLN A 28 5.77 9.97 7.50
N HIS A 29 6.27 10.40 6.35
CA HIS A 29 5.52 10.42 5.09
C HIS A 29 6.03 9.30 4.20
N ALA A 30 5.10 8.59 3.57
CA ALA A 30 5.39 7.48 2.67
C ALA A 30 4.49 7.52 1.45
N MET A 31 4.90 6.82 0.40
CA MET A 31 4.05 6.58 -0.77
C MET A 31 3.47 5.17 -0.68
N LEU A 32 2.16 5.03 -0.89
CA LEU A 32 1.49 3.76 -1.02
C LEU A 32 1.08 3.56 -2.47
N GLU A 33 1.54 2.46 -3.06
CA GLU A 33 1.10 1.98 -4.36
C GLU A 33 0.14 0.81 -4.17
N VAL A 34 -1.01 0.89 -4.83
CA VAL A 34 -2.01 -0.16 -4.83
C VAL A 34 -2.21 -0.64 -6.26
N ASN A 35 -1.80 -1.87 -6.52
CA ASN A 35 -1.93 -2.48 -7.84
C ASN A 35 -3.19 -3.35 -7.90
N PRO A 36 -3.99 -3.20 -8.97
CA PRO A 36 -5.13 -4.06 -9.20
C PRO A 36 -4.66 -5.49 -9.44
N MET A 37 -5.51 -6.42 -9.03
CA MET A 37 -5.27 -7.84 -9.10
C MET A 37 -5.03 -8.31 -10.54
N ARG A 38 -3.87 -8.94 -10.82
CA ARG A 38 -3.62 -9.63 -12.11
C ARG A 38 -4.53 -10.84 -12.35
N ASN A 39 -5.14 -11.44 -11.32
CA ASN A 39 -6.08 -12.57 -11.48
C ASN A 39 -7.14 -12.65 -10.36
N PRO A 40 -8.38 -12.17 -10.57
CA PRO A 40 -9.44 -12.15 -9.57
C PRO A 40 -10.00 -13.53 -9.16
N GLN A 41 -9.62 -14.63 -9.83
CA GLN A 41 -10.18 -15.97 -9.58
C GLN A 41 -9.53 -16.76 -8.42
N VAL A 42 -8.53 -16.19 -7.73
CA VAL A 42 -7.89 -16.88 -6.59
C VAL A 42 -8.65 -16.62 -5.28
N PRO A 43 -8.61 -17.53 -4.28
CA PRO A 43 -9.38 -17.39 -3.03
C PRO A 43 -9.09 -16.11 -2.21
N ASN A 44 -7.90 -15.51 -2.38
CA ASN A 44 -7.53 -14.20 -1.82
C ASN A 44 -7.61 -13.08 -2.87
N GLY A 45 -8.50 -13.24 -3.85
CA GLY A 45 -8.60 -12.45 -5.07
C GLY A 45 -9.14 -11.04 -4.86
N GLU A 46 -9.65 -10.75 -3.67
CA GLU A 46 -10.26 -9.47 -3.30
C GLU A 46 -9.26 -8.51 -2.64
N ILE A 47 -8.06 -8.98 -2.29
CA ILE A 47 -7.04 -8.16 -1.61
C ILE A 47 -6.04 -7.67 -2.67
N PRO A 48 -5.99 -6.36 -2.98
CA PRO A 48 -4.99 -5.81 -3.90
C PRO A 48 -3.57 -6.06 -3.42
N GLU A 49 -2.61 -5.99 -4.34
CA GLU A 49 -1.21 -5.86 -3.97
C GLU A 49 -0.96 -4.43 -3.50
N MET A 50 -0.40 -4.28 -2.31
CA MET A 50 -0.16 -2.99 -1.67
C MET A 50 1.28 -2.88 -1.23
N ILE A 51 1.96 -1.85 -1.71
CA ILE A 51 3.39 -1.63 -1.51
C ILE A 51 3.56 -0.24 -0.91
N VAL A 52 4.20 -0.16 0.25
CA VAL A 52 4.59 1.10 0.86
C VAL A 52 6.07 1.36 0.63
N PHE A 53 6.37 2.57 0.19
CA PHE A 53 7.70 3.10 0.00
C PHE A 53 7.95 4.08 1.15
N CYS A 54 8.70 3.64 2.16
CA CYS A 54 8.99 4.42 3.35
C CYS A 54 10.40 4.16 3.87
N GLU A 55 11.06 5.17 4.41
CA GLU A 55 12.29 4.96 5.18
C GLU A 55 11.90 4.60 6.62
N LEU A 56 12.37 3.48 7.19
CA LEU A 56 12.08 3.18 8.59
C LEU A 56 13.16 3.78 9.51
N PRO A 57 12.82 4.15 10.76
CA PRO A 57 13.80 4.66 11.71
C PRO A 57 15.00 3.71 11.89
N GLY A 58 16.20 4.22 11.66
CA GLY A 58 17.45 3.45 11.78
C GLY A 58 17.97 2.85 10.49
N GLU A 59 17.26 3.02 9.36
CA GLU A 59 17.77 2.61 8.06
C GLU A 59 18.73 3.64 7.48
N LYS A 60 19.88 3.16 6.98
CA LYS A 60 20.79 3.96 6.16
C LYS A 60 20.47 3.64 4.71
N LEU A 61 19.80 4.56 4.04
CA LEU A 61 19.50 4.44 2.63
C LEU A 61 20.57 5.15 1.80
N ALA A 62 20.88 4.59 0.64
CA ALA A 62 21.69 5.31 -0.34
C ALA A 62 20.83 6.46 -0.90
N GLU A 63 21.45 7.59 -1.23
CA GLU A 63 20.73 8.70 -1.86
C GLU A 63 19.93 8.20 -3.08
N GLY A 64 18.64 8.54 -3.12
CA GLY A 64 17.73 8.12 -4.19
C GLY A 64 17.12 6.72 -4.04
N THR A 65 17.35 6.01 -2.93
CA THR A 65 16.71 4.71 -2.66
C THR A 65 15.63 4.85 -1.60
N CYS A 66 14.37 4.57 -1.95
CA CYS A 66 13.26 4.41 -1.01
C CYS A 66 12.85 2.93 -0.98
N PRO A 67 12.99 2.23 0.14
CA PRO A 67 12.78 0.79 0.18
C PRO A 67 11.28 0.48 0.06
N SER A 68 10.96 -0.45 -0.83
CA SER A 68 9.60 -0.97 -1.02
C SER A 68 9.33 -2.11 -0.04
N ARG A 69 8.17 -2.06 0.61
CA ARG A 69 7.69 -3.10 1.52
C ARG A 69 6.25 -3.47 1.24
N TRP A 70 5.96 -4.76 1.24
CA TRP A 70 4.63 -5.25 0.94
C TRP A 70 3.77 -5.23 2.19
N ILE A 71 2.64 -4.53 2.11
CA ILE A 71 1.57 -4.61 3.10
C ILE A 71 0.74 -5.87 2.83
N SER A 72 0.55 -6.21 1.56
CA SER A 72 -0.18 -7.40 1.13
C SER A 72 0.50 -8.06 -0.06
N ARG A 73 0.42 -9.40 -0.11
CA ARG A 73 0.76 -10.24 -1.28
C ARG A 73 2.15 -10.01 -1.90
N PRO A 74 3.26 -10.19 -1.16
CA PRO A 74 4.59 -10.14 -1.77
C PRO A 74 4.72 -11.21 -2.87
N PRO A 75 5.37 -10.88 -4.01
CA PRO A 75 5.49 -11.80 -5.14
C PRO A 75 6.38 -13.01 -4.84
N SER A 76 7.27 -12.92 -3.85
CA SER A 76 8.10 -14.01 -3.35
C SER A 76 8.49 -13.80 -1.89
N ARG A 77 9.20 -14.77 -1.30
CA ARG A 77 9.71 -14.68 0.09
C ARG A 77 10.90 -13.75 0.26
N GLU A 78 11.51 -13.28 -0.83
CA GLU A 78 12.67 -12.37 -0.78
C GLU A 78 12.27 -10.91 -0.50
N PHE A 79 10.98 -10.60 -0.68
CA PHE A 79 10.44 -9.27 -0.47
C PHE A 79 10.09 -9.01 0.99
N SER A 80 10.44 -7.83 1.48
CA SER A 80 10.24 -7.44 2.87
C SER A 80 8.76 -7.11 3.15
N TRP A 81 8.21 -7.70 4.20
CA TRP A 81 6.91 -7.31 4.72
C TRP A 81 6.99 -5.96 5.41
N SER A 82 5.95 -5.15 5.21
CA SER A 82 5.76 -3.91 5.94
C SER A 82 5.15 -4.18 7.31
N ASN A 83 5.55 -3.38 8.30
CA ASN A 83 4.85 -3.28 9.58
C ASN A 83 3.72 -2.23 9.55
N VAL A 84 3.47 -1.62 8.39
CA VAL A 84 2.40 -0.63 8.20
C VAL A 84 1.04 -1.31 8.17
N HIS A 85 0.09 -0.77 8.91
CA HIS A 85 -1.28 -1.23 8.94
C HIS A 85 -2.22 -0.15 8.39
N LEU A 86 -3.04 -0.54 7.42
CA LEU A 86 -4.01 0.37 6.82
C LEU A 86 -5.28 0.44 7.68
N PRO A 87 -5.80 1.62 8.00
CA PRO A 87 -7.09 1.75 8.67
C PRO A 87 -8.22 1.25 7.76
N LEU A 88 -9.30 0.75 8.38
CA LEU A 88 -10.45 0.19 7.66
C LEU A 88 -11.07 1.20 6.68
N ALA A 89 -11.09 2.48 7.04
CA ALA A 89 -11.60 3.55 6.18
C ALA A 89 -10.77 3.69 4.88
N LEU A 90 -9.44 3.67 4.99
CA LEU A 90 -8.56 3.69 3.82
C LEU A 90 -8.77 2.43 2.95
N MET A 91 -8.84 1.25 3.59
CA MET A 91 -9.11 0.00 2.88
C MET A 91 -10.43 0.03 2.10
N GLN A 92 -11.48 0.65 2.65
CA GLN A 92 -12.75 0.81 1.97
C GLN A 92 -12.61 1.75 0.76
N GLN A 93 -12.00 2.93 0.93
CA GLN A 93 -11.79 3.88 -0.17
C GLN A 93 -10.94 3.30 -1.29
N ILE A 94 -9.95 2.47 -0.97
CA ILE A 94 -9.15 1.74 -1.96
C ILE A 94 -10.05 0.79 -2.77
N LYS A 95 -10.88 -0.03 -2.09
CA LYS A 95 -11.79 -0.96 -2.77
C LYS A 95 -12.80 -0.24 -3.67
N ASP A 96 -13.36 0.87 -3.20
CA ASP A 96 -14.33 1.68 -3.94
C ASP A 96 -13.71 2.23 -5.24
N ARG A 97 -12.50 2.80 -5.14
CA ARG A 97 -11.78 3.38 -6.28
C ARG A 97 -11.28 2.36 -7.28
N MET A 98 -10.97 1.15 -6.83
CA MET A 98 -10.63 0.06 -7.74
C MET A 98 -11.87 -0.62 -8.38
N GLY A 99 -13.09 -0.20 -8.05
CA GLY A 99 -14.30 -0.84 -8.55
C GLY A 99 -14.51 -2.26 -8.03
N LEU A 100 -13.90 -2.62 -6.90
CA LEU A 100 -14.09 -3.94 -6.26
C LEU A 100 -15.41 -4.04 -5.48
N LEU A 101 -16.10 -2.92 -5.24
CA LEU A 101 -17.51 -2.94 -4.86
C LEU A 101 -18.34 -3.12 -6.13
N LEU A 102 -18.75 -4.37 -6.40
CA LEU A 102 -19.77 -4.65 -7.40
C LEU A 102 -21.07 -3.91 -7.04
N PRO A 103 -21.74 -3.23 -8.00
CA PRO A 103 -23.14 -2.87 -7.81
C PRO A 103 -23.96 -4.15 -7.71
N HIS A 104 -24.82 -4.21 -6.68
CA HIS A 104 -25.82 -5.27 -6.49
C HIS A 104 -26.81 -5.35 -7.66
#